data_AF-A0A2I0NHY9-F1
#
_entry.id   AF-A0A2I0NHY9-F1
#
_cell.length_a   1.000
_cell.length_b   1.000
_cell.length_c   1.000
_cell.angle_alpha   90.00
_cell.angle_beta   90.00
_cell.angle_gamma   90.00
#
_symmetry.space_group_name_H-M   'P 1'
#
loop_
_entity.id
_entity.type
_entity.pdbx_description
1 polymer ?
#
loop_
_entity_poly.entity_id
_entity_poly.type
_entity_poly.pdbx_seq_one_letter_code
_entity_poly.pdbx_strand_id
1 'polypeptide(L)'
;MTDDEKKYVGDEFVEEDETFVNEQEQELQGLYDLVLPPGLPQKVIIDAVEEFNLEVTTRKCDVKSQDIDEENLLVLRGKLDDVNNAQEFIYKKLKERFNYNG
;
A
#
# COMPACT_ATOMS: atom_id res chain seq x y z
N MET A 1 32.87 -15.30 -32.74
CA MET A 1 33.34 -16.70 -32.67
C MET A 1 33.63 -16.93 -31.20
N THR A 2 32.61 -17.00 -30.34
CA THR A 2 31.62 -18.08 -30.16
C THR A 2 32.33 -19.33 -29.66
N ASP A 3 32.26 -19.52 -28.34
CA ASP A 3 32.66 -20.71 -27.59
C ASP A 3 31.93 -20.53 -26.24
N ASP A 4 31.11 -21.42 -25.72
CA ASP A 4 30.98 -22.84 -25.99
C ASP A 4 29.56 -23.29 -25.62
N GLU A 5 29.12 -24.31 -26.34
CA GLU A 5 27.78 -24.85 -26.33
C GLU A 5 27.71 -26.08 -25.40
N LYS A 6 26.88 -25.99 -24.36
CA LYS A 6 26.13 -27.04 -23.64
C LYS A 6 26.88 -28.24 -23.04
N LYS A 7 26.58 -28.51 -21.76
CA LYS A 7 26.52 -29.89 -21.24
C LYS A 7 25.35 -30.07 -20.26
N TYR A 8 24.43 -30.95 -20.63
CA TYR A 8 23.36 -31.47 -19.77
C TYR A 8 23.92 -32.57 -18.85
N VAL A 9 23.55 -32.54 -17.57
CA VAL A 9 23.40 -33.70 -16.67
C VAL A 9 22.27 -33.26 -15.73
N GLY A 10 21.09 -33.87 -15.73
CA GLY A 10 20.82 -35.21 -15.23
C GLY A 10 19.91 -35.02 -14.00
N ASP A 11 18.89 -35.87 -13.88
CA ASP A 11 17.89 -35.91 -12.82
C ASP A 11 18.53 -35.75 -11.41
N GLU A 12 18.47 -34.55 -10.84
CA GLU A 12 18.79 -34.31 -9.42
C GLU A 12 18.01 -33.09 -8.94
N PHE A 13 17.18 -33.30 -7.92
CA PHE A 13 16.46 -32.26 -7.20
C PHE A 13 17.46 -31.25 -6.62
N VAL A 14 17.40 -30.01 -7.09
CA VAL A 14 17.97 -28.87 -6.37
C VAL A 14 16.79 -28.15 -5.70
N GLU A 15 16.54 -28.47 -4.44
CA GLU A 15 15.83 -27.56 -3.55
C GLU A 15 16.75 -26.38 -3.28
N GLU A 16 16.63 -25.30 -4.05
CA GLU A 16 17.16 -23.99 -3.69
C GLU A 16 16.55 -22.94 -4.62
N ASP A 17 15.54 -22.24 -4.13
CA ASP A 17 15.42 -20.81 -4.42
C ASP A 17 15.17 -20.15 -3.06
N GLU A 18 16.27 -20.08 -2.30
CA GLU A 18 16.51 -19.04 -1.31
C GLU A 18 16.28 -17.72 -2.03
N THR A 19 15.03 -17.25 -2.02
CA THR A 19 14.65 -15.98 -2.63
C THR A 19 15.54 -14.93 -2.01
N PHE A 20 16.46 -14.39 -2.80
CA PHE A 20 17.28 -13.24 -2.48
C PHE A 20 16.32 -12.06 -2.24
N VAL A 21 15.75 -12.00 -1.03
CA VAL A 21 14.98 -10.86 -0.57
C VAL A 21 16.00 -9.76 -0.39
N ASN A 22 16.02 -8.85 -1.36
CA ASN A 22 16.72 -7.58 -1.23
C ASN A 22 16.32 -6.98 0.13
N GLU A 23 17.28 -6.55 0.95
CA GLU A 23 17.04 -6.14 2.34
C GLU A 23 15.93 -5.06 2.43
N GLN A 24 15.81 -4.23 1.38
CA GLN A 24 14.76 -3.23 1.18
C GLN A 24 13.33 -3.78 0.99
N GLU A 25 13.20 -5.00 0.51
CA GLU A 25 11.92 -5.68 0.30
C GLU A 25 11.44 -6.39 1.58
N GLN A 26 12.36 -6.71 2.50
CA GLN A 26 12.01 -7.15 3.86
C GLN A 26 11.50 -5.99 4.73
N GLU A 27 11.98 -4.77 4.49
CA GLU A 27 11.54 -3.55 5.19
C GLU A 27 10.10 -3.13 4.84
N LEU A 28 9.61 -3.51 3.64
CA LEU A 28 8.24 -3.28 3.19
C LEU A 28 7.27 -4.39 3.60
N GLN A 29 7.77 -5.54 4.08
CA GLN A 29 6.90 -6.61 4.58
C GLN A 29 6.13 -6.15 5.81
N GLY A 30 4.82 -5.94 5.67
CA GLY A 30 3.93 -5.56 6.76
C GLY A 30 3.51 -4.09 6.77
N LEU A 31 3.90 -3.30 5.77
CA LEU A 31 3.35 -1.96 5.53
C LEU A 31 2.20 -2.03 4.52
N TYR A 32 1.13 -1.31 4.81
CA TYR A 32 -0.10 -1.27 4.04
C TYR A 32 -0.44 0.17 3.69
N ASP A 33 -0.98 0.35 2.49
CA ASP A 33 -1.42 1.65 1.99
C ASP A 33 -2.95 1.74 2.09
N LEU A 34 -3.46 2.68 2.88
CA LEU A 34 -4.87 3.05 2.93
C LEU A 34 -5.16 4.14 1.91
N VAL A 35 -5.90 3.81 0.86
CA VAL A 35 -6.31 4.80 -0.14
C VAL A 35 -7.43 5.67 0.41
N LEU A 36 -7.21 6.99 0.42
CA LEU A 36 -8.19 7.94 0.92
C LEU A 36 -9.10 8.41 -0.23
N PRO A 37 -10.42 8.25 -0.12
CA PRO A 37 -11.34 8.77 -1.12
C PRO A 37 -11.23 10.30 -1.26
N PRO A 38 -11.39 10.82 -2.49
CA PRO A 38 -11.45 12.26 -2.71
C PRO A 38 -12.66 12.86 -1.99
N GLY A 39 -12.51 14.05 -1.41
CA GLY A 39 -13.54 14.72 -0.62
C GLY A 39 -13.47 14.49 0.89
N LEU A 40 -12.52 13.67 1.37
CA LEU A 40 -12.19 13.58 2.79
C LEU A 40 -11.74 14.94 3.36
N PRO A 41 -12.26 15.38 4.52
CA PRO A 41 -11.81 16.61 5.14
C PRO A 41 -10.36 16.48 5.63
N GLN A 42 -9.49 17.39 5.18
CA GLN A 42 -8.06 17.42 5.56
C GLN A 42 -7.83 17.31 7.08
N LYS A 43 -8.69 17.94 7.89
CA LYS A 43 -8.59 17.88 9.35
C LYS A 43 -8.71 16.45 9.90
N VAL A 44 -9.58 15.63 9.32
CA VAL A 44 -9.77 14.23 9.75
C VAL A 44 -8.55 13.39 9.37
N ILE A 45 -7.96 13.67 8.21
CA ILE A 45 -6.74 12.99 7.74
C ILE A 45 -5.57 13.30 8.68
N ILE A 46 -5.37 14.57 9.04
CA ILE A 46 -4.31 14.98 9.98
C ILE A 46 -4.51 14.33 11.36
N ASP A 47 -5.73 14.35 11.90
CA ASP A 47 -6.08 13.74 13.20
C ASP A 47 -5.74 12.24 13.22
N ALA A 48 -6.04 11.51 12.14
CA ALA A 48 -5.71 10.10 12.01
C ALA A 48 -4.20 9.85 11.86
N VAL A 49 -3.49 10.69 11.10
CA VAL A 49 -2.04 10.60 10.92
C VAL A 49 -1.30 10.83 12.24
N GLU A 50 -1.72 11.82 13.03
CA GLU A 50 -1.12 12.13 14.32
C GLU A 50 -1.43 11.06 15.37
N GLU A 51 -2.66 10.53 15.40
CA GLU A 51 -3.06 9.49 16.37
C GLU A 51 -2.40 8.13 16.10
N PHE A 52 -2.32 7.71 14.83
CA PHE A 52 -1.83 6.38 14.44
C PHE A 52 -0.41 6.40 13.85
N ASN A 53 0.27 7.55 13.90
CA ASN A 53 1.64 7.76 13.40
C ASN A 53 1.85 7.21 11.98
N LEU A 54 0.91 7.52 11.08
CA LEU A 54 0.90 7.05 9.69
C LEU A 54 1.68 7.99 8.77
N GLU A 55 2.29 7.44 7.72
CA GLU A 55 2.96 8.23 6.70
C GLU A 55 1.97 8.66 5.61
N VAL A 56 1.92 9.95 5.30
CA VAL A 56 1.10 10.48 4.21
C VAL A 56 1.90 10.44 2.92
N THR A 57 1.43 9.68 1.93
CA THR A 57 2.05 9.61 0.60
C THR A 57 1.01 9.73 -0.50
N THR A 58 1.45 9.91 -1.73
CA THR A 58 0.55 10.00 -2.89
C THR A 58 0.86 8.87 -3.87
N ARG A 59 -0.18 8.19 -4.34
CA ARG A 59 -0.07 7.12 -5.32
C ARG A 59 -0.87 7.47 -6.56
N LYS A 60 -0.26 7.23 -7.73
CA LYS A 60 -0.99 7.18 -8.99
C LYS A 60 -1.78 5.87 -9.01
N CYS A 61 -3.09 5.95 -8.91
CA CYS A 61 -3.98 4.81 -9.06
C CYS A 61 -4.80 5.01 -10.34
N ASP A 62 -4.78 4.02 -11.23
CA ASP A 62 -5.67 3.93 -12.38
C ASP A 62 -7.07 3.56 -11.88
N VAL A 63 -7.72 4.47 -11.16
CA VAL A 63 -9.12 4.30 -10.79
C VAL A 63 -9.93 4.82 -11.95
N LYS A 64 -10.39 3.91 -12.82
CA LYS A 64 -11.29 4.22 -13.94
C LYS A 64 -12.63 4.76 -13.43
N SER A 65 -12.64 6.03 -13.05
CA SER A 65 -13.82 6.80 -12.69
C SER A 65 -14.00 7.86 -13.76
N GLN A 66 -15.18 7.92 -14.40
CA GLN A 66 -15.44 8.75 -15.59
C GLN A 66 -15.29 10.28 -15.39
N ASP A 67 -14.96 10.76 -14.19
CA ASP A 67 -15.00 12.18 -13.81
C ASP A 67 -13.85 12.64 -12.89
N ILE A 68 -12.85 11.77 -12.63
CA ILE A 68 -11.73 12.12 -11.74
C ILE A 68 -10.45 11.97 -12.53
N ASP A 69 -9.80 13.10 -12.83
CA ASP A 69 -8.46 13.15 -13.37
C ASP A 69 -7.54 12.24 -12.55
N GLU A 70 -6.81 11.37 -13.22
CA GLU A 70 -6.04 10.22 -12.70
C GLU A 70 -4.84 10.60 -11.81
N GLU A 71 -4.89 11.76 -11.17
CA GLU A 71 -3.70 12.46 -10.72
C GLU A 71 -3.64 12.51 -9.19
N ASN A 72 -3.03 11.43 -8.67
CA ASN A 72 -2.46 11.30 -7.32
C ASN A 72 -3.49 11.22 -6.18
N LEU A 73 -3.93 10.00 -5.87
CA LEU A 73 -4.69 9.74 -4.64
C LEU A 73 -3.79 9.85 -3.42
N LEU A 74 -4.31 10.47 -2.38
CA LEU A 74 -3.68 10.49 -1.08
C LEU A 74 -3.82 9.11 -0.44
N VAL A 75 -2.72 8.57 0.10
CA VAL A 75 -2.73 7.30 0.79
C VAL A 75 -2.00 7.42 2.14
N LEU A 76 -2.47 6.69 3.14
CA LEU A 76 -1.82 6.60 4.44
C LEU A 76 -1.09 5.27 4.54
N ARG A 77 0.22 5.29 4.70
CA ARG A 77 1.06 4.11 4.84
C ARG A 77 1.38 3.84 6.30
N GLY A 78 1.23 2.59 6.72
CA GLY A 78 1.63 2.16 8.07
C GLY A 78 1.47 0.67 8.26
N LYS A 79 1.54 0.18 9.50
CA LYS A 79 1.29 -1.24 9.79
C LYS A 79 -0.18 -1.55 9.59
N LEU A 80 -0.50 -2.82 9.35
CA LEU A 80 -1.89 -3.26 9.13
C LEU A 80 -2.85 -2.82 10.24
N ASP A 81 -2.41 -2.95 11.50
CA ASP A 81 -3.23 -2.61 12.67
C ASP A 81 -3.52 -1.10 12.71
N ASP A 82 -2.47 -0.27 12.61
CA ASP A 82 -2.57 1.20 12.59
C ASP A 82 -3.44 1.69 11.41
N VAL A 83 -3.27 1.09 10.23
CA VAL A 83 -4.06 1.40 9.04
C VAL A 83 -5.54 1.07 9.23
N ASN A 84 -5.86 -0.10 9.77
CA ASN A 84 -7.25 -0.48 10.05
C ASN A 84 -7.89 0.43 11.12
N ASN A 85 -7.16 0.71 12.20
CA ASN A 85 -7.61 1.61 13.25
C ASN A 85 -7.88 3.02 12.71
N ALA A 86 -6.99 3.52 11.84
CA ALA A 86 -7.17 4.80 11.17
C ALA A 86 -8.38 4.81 10.24
N GLN A 87 -8.61 3.74 9.47
CA GLN A 87 -9.80 3.62 8.63
C GLN A 87 -11.10 3.71 9.46
N GLU A 88 -11.19 2.95 10.55
CA GLU A 88 -12.35 2.97 11.44
C GLU A 88 -12.56 4.34 12.09
N PHE A 89 -11.47 4.97 12.52
CA PHE A 89 -11.48 6.30 13.10
C PHE A 89 -12.01 7.36 12.12
N ILE A 90 -11.46 7.38 10.90
CA ILE A 90 -11.87 8.28 9.82
C ILE A 90 -13.36 8.06 9.53
N TYR A 91 -13.78 6.80 9.38
CA TYR A 91 -15.18 6.46 9.11
C TYR A 91 -16.12 6.93 10.23
N LYS A 92 -15.75 6.73 11.49
CA LYS A 92 -16.53 7.18 12.66
C LYS A 92 -16.65 8.70 12.69
N LYS A 93 -15.55 9.44 12.50
CA LYS A 93 -15.54 10.91 12.43
C LYS A 93 -16.41 11.43 11.28
N LEU A 94 -16.36 10.77 10.12
CA LEU A 94 -17.20 11.11 8.97
C LEU A 94 -18.69 10.86 9.26
N LYS A 95 -19.02 9.72 9.86
CA LYS A 95 -20.40 9.37 10.21
C LYS A 95 -21.00 10.37 11.21
N GLU A 96 -20.23 10.73 12.24
CA GLU A 96 -20.66 11.72 13.24
C GLU A 96 -20.85 13.12 12.64
N ARG A 97 -19.96 13.53 11.72
CA ARG A 97 -19.94 14.89 11.19
C ARG A 97 -20.84 15.11 9.97
N PHE A 98 -20.99 14.10 9.11
CA PHE A 98 -21.67 14.22 7.82
C PHE A 98 -22.88 13.29 7.67
N ASN A 99 -23.25 12.55 8.72
CA ASN A 99 -24.30 11.54 8.66
C ASN A 99 -24.10 10.58 7.47
N TYR A 100 -22.86 10.22 7.23
CA TYR A 100 -22.44 9.38 6.10
C TYR A 100 -23.04 7.98 6.26
N ASN A 101 -24.04 7.66 5.43
CA ASN A 101 -24.57 6.32 5.27
C ASN A 101 -23.91 5.76 4.01
N GLY A 102 -22.88 4.93 4.20
CA GLY A 102 -22.19 4.24 3.12
C GLY A 102 -23.14 3.38 2.27
#